data_AF-A0A1H4AJX0-F1
#
_entry.id   AF-A0A1H4AJX0-F1
#
_cell.length_a   1.000
_cell.length_b   1.000
_cell.length_c   1.000
_cell.angle_alpha   90.00
_cell.angle_beta   90.00
_cell.angle_gamma   90.00
#
_symmetry.space_group_name_H-M   'P 1'
#
loop_
_entity.id
_entity.type
_entity.pdbx_description
1 polymer ?
#
loop_
_entity_poly.entity_id
_entity_poly.type
_entity_poly.pdbx_seq_one_letter_code
_entity_poly.pdbx_strand_id
1 'polypeptide(L)'
;MYVCLVFTSLINAAITLSSASLSSCGTTGNKYGSLTKKGGDKRNIIYIVDESKSDFNQKNPWKTAELLKYMVGKDVKDPKAKKGITGQSLRADHPLVYNPQTGIGGTVAGEPVYESDLYDMTNFFDQVLVKYKNKFQPMPGMPENSWIEQFGFAKDVTDDGPFDLKSRKRNNLKELPSFAAVEIGEWTLWRGRLTRYDDYGNISYGYWGRFKGFSPALLLKRSDENQDTKNGKTTQGTGDEPRVKQSIIMGINLYNQEKKK
;
A
#
# COMPACT_ATOMS: atom_id res chain seq x y z
N MET A 1 -41.49 -26.23 -49.50
CA MET A 1 -40.80 -26.93 -50.60
C MET A 1 -39.32 -26.54 -50.51
N TYR A 2 -38.47 -27.53 -50.18
CA TYR A 2 -36.99 -27.57 -50.07
C TYR A 2 -36.28 -26.39 -49.37
N VAL A 3 -35.74 -26.48 -48.15
CA VAL A 3 -34.65 -27.35 -47.62
C VAL A 3 -33.37 -27.26 -48.45
N CYS A 4 -32.35 -26.60 -47.89
CA CYS A 4 -30.99 -27.14 -47.88
C CYS A 4 -30.25 -26.71 -46.59
N LEU A 5 -29.94 -27.73 -45.79
CA LEU A 5 -29.03 -27.78 -44.65
C LEU A 5 -27.61 -28.11 -45.14
N VAL A 6 -26.62 -27.86 -44.27
CA VAL A 6 -25.36 -28.61 -43.97
C VAL A 6 -24.32 -27.57 -43.48
N PHE A 7 -24.08 -27.38 -42.17
CA PHE A 7 -23.12 -28.08 -41.26
C PHE A 7 -21.66 -28.04 -41.76
N THR A 8 -20.61 -27.67 -41.01
CA THR A 8 -20.25 -28.11 -39.65
C THR A 8 -19.11 -27.23 -39.04
N SER A 9 -19.20 -27.04 -37.71
CA SER A 9 -18.15 -26.97 -36.67
C SER A 9 -16.92 -26.05 -36.79
N LEU A 10 -16.66 -25.26 -35.73
CA LEU A 10 -15.62 -25.55 -34.73
C LEU A 10 -15.73 -24.64 -33.50
N ILE A 11 -16.16 -25.29 -32.40
CA ILE A 11 -15.60 -25.26 -31.03
C ILE A 11 -15.53 -23.93 -30.25
N ASN A 12 -16.28 -23.97 -29.14
CA ASN A 12 -16.24 -23.19 -27.91
C ASN A 12 -14.85 -22.82 -27.37
N ALA A 13 -14.74 -21.60 -26.83
CA ALA A 13 -14.09 -21.37 -25.54
C ALA A 13 -14.63 -20.07 -24.91
N ALA A 14 -15.70 -20.21 -24.14
CA ALA A 14 -16.04 -19.22 -23.13
C ALA A 14 -14.94 -19.25 -22.05
N ILE A 15 -14.22 -18.14 -21.89
CA ILE A 15 -13.26 -17.99 -20.79
C ILE A 15 -14.06 -17.70 -19.53
N THR A 16 -14.42 -18.77 -18.82
CA THR A 16 -14.86 -18.72 -17.44
C THR A 16 -13.64 -18.39 -16.59
N LEU A 17 -13.51 -17.14 -16.14
CA LEU A 17 -12.57 -16.76 -15.08
C LEU A 17 -13.06 -17.36 -13.77
N SER A 18 -12.67 -18.61 -13.51
CA SER A 18 -12.80 -19.25 -12.21
C SER A 18 -11.93 -18.49 -11.21
N SER A 19 -12.57 -17.94 -10.18
CA SER A 19 -11.94 -17.47 -8.94
C SER A 19 -11.25 -18.65 -8.25
N ALA A 20 -10.00 -18.91 -8.63
CA ALA A 20 -9.15 -19.84 -7.93
C ALA A 20 -8.67 -19.18 -6.63
N SER A 21 -9.15 -19.72 -5.52
CA SER A 21 -8.60 -19.50 -4.19
C SER A 21 -7.09 -19.78 -4.21
N LEU A 22 -6.28 -18.75 -4.03
CA LEU A 22 -4.84 -18.89 -3.77
C LEU A 22 -4.66 -19.46 -2.36
N SER A 23 -4.63 -20.80 -2.29
CA SER A 23 -4.12 -21.53 -1.14
C SER A 23 -2.62 -21.29 -1.00
N SER A 24 -2.22 -21.07 0.25
CA SER A 24 -0.88 -20.91 0.79
C SER A 24 0.26 -21.60 0.04
N CYS A 25 1.32 -20.85 -0.25
CA CYS A 25 2.68 -21.38 -0.26
C CYS A 25 3.59 -20.47 0.59
N GLY A 26 4.43 -21.10 1.41
CA GLY A 26 5.12 -20.48 2.54
C GLY A 26 6.24 -19.51 2.15
N THR A 27 6.42 -18.50 2.99
CA THR A 27 7.71 -17.86 3.21
C THR A 27 7.66 -17.17 4.57
N THR A 28 8.57 -17.56 5.44
CA THR A 28 8.84 -16.98 6.75
C THR A 28 9.38 -15.57 6.57
N GLY A 29 8.53 -14.59 6.87
CA GLY A 29 8.84 -13.17 6.93
C GLY A 29 7.63 -12.49 7.54
N ASN A 30 7.84 -11.72 8.61
CA ASN A 30 6.80 -11.10 9.44
C ASN A 30 5.61 -10.63 8.61
N LYS A 31 4.46 -11.29 8.79
CA LYS A 31 3.22 -11.00 8.06
C LYS A 31 2.43 -9.98 8.86
N TYR A 32 2.94 -8.76 8.96
CA TYR A 32 2.03 -7.64 9.18
C TYR A 32 1.03 -7.64 8.02
N GLY A 33 -0.27 -7.73 8.27
CA GLY A 33 -1.26 -7.34 7.26
C GLY A 33 -1.94 -8.43 6.42
N SER A 34 -1.87 -9.73 6.72
CA SER A 34 -2.96 -10.59 6.22
C SER A 34 -4.25 -10.13 6.87
N LEU A 35 -5.23 -9.68 6.08
CA LEU A 35 -6.61 -9.50 6.54
C LEU A 35 -7.00 -10.74 7.32
N THR A 36 -6.97 -10.62 8.62
CA THR A 36 -7.26 -11.70 9.52
C THR A 36 -8.70 -11.40 9.91
N LYS A 37 -9.64 -11.93 9.12
CA LYS A 37 -11.04 -12.08 9.54
C LYS A 37 -11.07 -13.06 10.70
N LYS A 38 -11.44 -12.64 11.91
CA LYS A 38 -11.82 -13.61 12.93
C LYS A 38 -13.06 -14.32 12.39
N GLY A 39 -12.90 -15.56 11.94
CA GLY A 39 -14.02 -16.32 11.38
C GLY A 39 -15.22 -16.26 12.32
N GLY A 40 -16.37 -15.78 11.81
CA GLY A 40 -17.62 -15.70 12.57
C GLY A 40 -18.16 -14.30 12.91
N ASP A 41 -17.43 -13.20 12.69
CA ASP A 41 -18.03 -11.86 12.83
C ASP A 41 -18.83 -11.49 11.58
N LYS A 42 -20.17 -11.52 11.69
CA LYS A 42 -21.11 -11.15 10.61
C LYS A 42 -20.93 -9.71 10.11
N ARG A 43 -20.21 -8.87 10.86
CA ARG A 43 -20.00 -7.45 10.54
C ARG A 43 -18.73 -7.20 9.71
N ASN A 44 -17.87 -8.20 9.47
CA ASN A 44 -16.60 -8.05 8.74
C ASN A 44 -15.67 -6.97 9.33
N ILE A 45 -15.53 -6.97 10.65
CA ILE A 45 -14.63 -6.06 11.38
C ILE A 45 -13.16 -6.45 11.15
N ILE A 46 -12.30 -5.45 11.01
CA ILE A 46 -10.86 -5.63 10.82
C ILE A 46 -10.14 -5.67 12.17
N TYR A 47 -9.25 -6.65 12.31
CA TYR A 47 -8.34 -6.78 13.45
C TYR A 47 -6.90 -6.69 12.97
N ILE A 48 -6.02 -6.17 13.82
CA ILE A 48 -4.57 -6.15 13.61
C ILE A 48 -3.93 -7.12 14.59
N VAL A 49 -3.04 -7.95 14.06
CA VAL A 49 -2.16 -8.79 14.86
C VAL A 49 -0.78 -8.15 14.86
N ASP A 50 -0.27 -7.85 16.05
CA ASP A 50 1.10 -7.38 16.24
C ASP A 50 1.99 -8.56 16.63
N GLU A 51 2.78 -9.05 15.66
CA GLU A 51 3.70 -10.17 15.85
C GLU A 51 4.91 -9.81 16.72
N SER A 52 5.12 -8.52 17.02
CA SER A 52 6.24 -8.05 17.85
C SER A 52 5.93 -8.03 19.35
N LYS A 53 4.65 -8.20 19.74
CA LYS A 53 4.27 -8.24 21.15
C LYS A 53 4.86 -9.46 21.86
N SER A 54 5.29 -9.26 23.10
CA SER A 54 5.90 -10.30 23.92
C SER A 54 4.99 -11.51 24.19
N ASP A 55 3.68 -11.32 24.07
CA ASP A 55 2.66 -12.37 24.24
C ASP A 55 2.12 -12.93 22.92
N PHE A 56 2.71 -12.54 21.77
CA PHE A 56 2.34 -13.09 20.46
C PHE A 56 2.51 -14.60 20.42
N ASN A 57 1.48 -15.30 19.92
CA ASN A 57 1.48 -16.75 19.79
C ASN A 57 1.21 -17.13 18.35
N GLN A 58 2.22 -17.65 17.65
CA GLN A 58 2.09 -18.07 16.26
C GLN A 58 1.02 -19.16 16.04
N LYS A 59 0.77 -20.03 17.03
CA LYS A 59 -0.28 -21.07 16.96
C LYS A 59 -1.68 -20.51 17.21
N ASN A 60 -1.77 -19.35 17.88
CA ASN A 60 -3.03 -18.63 18.10
C ASN A 60 -2.81 -17.10 17.98
N PRO A 61 -2.60 -16.60 16.75
CA PRO A 61 -2.25 -15.19 16.52
C PRO A 61 -3.37 -14.23 16.94
N TRP A 62 -4.59 -14.75 17.06
CA TRP A 62 -5.79 -13.99 17.47
C TRP A 62 -5.83 -13.64 18.94
N LYS A 63 -5.03 -14.31 19.77
CA LYS A 63 -4.99 -14.04 21.21
C LYS A 63 -4.58 -12.59 21.48
N THR A 64 -3.70 -12.04 20.66
CA THR A 64 -3.14 -10.68 20.78
C THR A 64 -3.72 -9.72 19.76
N ALA A 65 -4.75 -10.14 19.02
CA ALA A 65 -5.37 -9.31 18.00
C ALA A 65 -6.11 -8.14 18.63
N GLU A 66 -5.87 -6.94 18.09
CA GLU A 66 -6.56 -5.73 18.49
C GLU A 66 -7.53 -5.30 17.41
N LEU A 67 -8.66 -4.72 17.84
CA LEU A 67 -9.61 -4.11 16.93
C LEU A 67 -8.95 -2.94 16.20
N LEU A 68 -8.99 -2.95 14.86
CA LEU A 68 -8.60 -1.77 14.11
C LEU A 68 -9.67 -0.71 14.27
N LYS A 69 -9.26 0.44 14.78
CA LYS A 69 -10.13 1.59 14.98
C LYS A 69 -9.73 2.73 14.07
N TYR A 70 -10.70 3.55 13.74
CA TYR A 70 -10.44 4.82 13.10
C TYR A 70 -9.72 5.78 14.08
N MET A 71 -8.52 6.26 13.73
CA MET A 71 -7.64 7.11 14.57
C MET A 71 -7.47 8.55 14.08
N VAL A 72 -7.53 9.55 14.97
CA VAL A 72 -7.33 10.98 14.61
C VAL A 72 -5.92 11.27 14.17
N GLY A 73 -5.78 11.85 12.97
CA GLY A 73 -4.51 12.33 12.47
C GLY A 73 -3.95 13.39 13.40
N LYS A 74 -2.64 13.34 13.65
CA LYS A 74 -1.93 14.21 14.61
C LYS A 74 -2.06 15.71 14.34
N ASP A 75 -2.37 16.09 13.10
CA ASP A 75 -2.48 17.49 12.66
C ASP A 75 -3.91 18.06 12.78
N VAL A 76 -4.87 17.25 13.26
CA VAL A 76 -6.23 17.71 13.53
C VAL A 76 -6.22 18.58 14.79
N LYS A 77 -6.50 19.88 14.61
CA LYS A 77 -6.41 20.90 15.68
C LYS A 77 -7.40 20.69 16.84
N ASP A 78 -8.50 19.98 16.61
CA ASP A 78 -9.46 19.63 17.67
C ASP A 78 -9.90 18.16 17.53
N PRO A 79 -9.18 17.21 18.17
CA PRO A 79 -9.53 15.79 18.16
C PRO A 79 -10.73 15.45 19.06
N LYS A 80 -11.23 16.39 19.87
CA LYS A 80 -12.36 16.19 20.81
C LYS A 80 -13.68 16.70 20.26
N ALA A 81 -13.67 17.59 19.27
CA ALA A 81 -14.85 17.85 18.47
C ALA A 81 -15.30 16.52 17.85
N LYS A 82 -16.50 16.05 18.20
CA LYS A 82 -17.16 14.85 17.63
C LYS A 82 -17.50 15.02 16.14
N LYS A 83 -16.61 15.62 15.36
CA LYS A 83 -16.70 15.71 13.93
C LYS A 83 -16.16 14.38 13.43
N GLY A 84 -17.08 13.54 12.95
CA GLY A 84 -16.70 12.29 12.30
C GLY A 84 -15.61 12.54 11.25
N ILE A 85 -14.87 11.51 11.00
CA ILE A 85 -13.94 11.34 9.90
C ILE A 85 -14.75 11.47 8.64
N THR A 86 -14.78 12.68 8.11
CA THR A 86 -15.44 12.93 6.85
C THR A 86 -14.60 12.24 5.77
N GLY A 87 -15.21 11.41 4.92
CA GLY A 87 -14.51 10.75 3.81
C GLY A 87 -14.09 11.70 2.67
N GLN A 88 -13.61 12.91 3.00
CA GLN A 88 -13.09 13.89 2.04
C GLN A 88 -11.78 13.43 1.38
N SER A 89 -11.02 12.55 2.03
CA SER A 89 -9.84 11.88 1.47
C SER A 89 -10.21 10.62 0.67
N LEU A 90 -11.45 10.17 0.74
CA LEU A 90 -11.95 8.99 0.04
C LEU A 90 -12.46 9.40 -1.34
N ARG A 91 -12.39 8.49 -2.30
CA ARG A 91 -12.96 8.71 -3.64
C ARG A 91 -14.45 9.02 -3.52
N ALA A 92 -14.99 9.86 -4.40
CA ALA A 92 -16.38 10.34 -4.35
C ALA A 92 -17.47 9.26 -4.29
N ASP A 93 -17.17 8.02 -4.68
CA ASP A 93 -18.06 6.85 -4.69
C ASP A 93 -17.96 5.97 -3.43
N HIS A 94 -17.12 6.33 -2.46
CA HIS A 94 -16.90 5.52 -1.26
C HIS A 94 -18.03 5.71 -0.21
N PRO A 95 -18.51 4.65 0.47
CA PRO A 95 -19.67 4.71 1.38
C PRO A 95 -19.50 5.65 2.59
N LEU A 96 -18.26 5.94 2.99
CA LEU A 96 -17.93 6.91 4.04
C LEU A 96 -17.66 8.33 3.53
N VAL A 97 -17.78 8.60 2.23
CA VAL A 97 -17.62 9.96 1.67
C VAL A 97 -18.62 10.88 2.30
N TYR A 98 -18.11 12.01 2.76
CA TYR A 98 -18.96 13.06 3.27
C TYR A 98 -19.71 13.72 2.12
N ASN A 99 -21.04 13.67 2.17
CA ASN A 99 -21.92 14.38 1.25
C ASN A 99 -22.28 15.76 1.86
N PRO A 100 -21.79 16.87 1.30
CA PRO A 100 -22.04 18.19 1.87
C PRO A 100 -23.49 18.68 1.72
N GLN A 101 -24.26 18.12 0.78
CA GLN A 101 -25.65 18.48 0.57
C GLN A 101 -26.59 17.82 1.58
N THR A 102 -26.30 16.57 1.97
CA THR A 102 -27.12 15.83 2.94
C THR A 102 -26.57 15.90 4.36
N GLY A 103 -25.30 16.28 4.52
CA GLY A 103 -24.58 16.21 5.79
C GLY A 103 -24.33 14.78 6.26
N ILE A 104 -24.63 13.78 5.41
CA ILE A 104 -24.48 12.35 5.70
C ILE A 104 -23.13 11.88 5.18
N GLY A 105 -22.46 11.05 5.97
CA GLY A 105 -21.19 10.45 5.63
C GLY A 105 -20.11 10.71 6.68
N GLY A 106 -19.13 9.84 6.69
CA GLY A 106 -18.06 9.80 7.68
C GLY A 106 -18.31 8.86 8.86
N THR A 107 -17.25 8.55 9.59
CA THR A 107 -17.25 7.61 10.73
C THR A 107 -16.66 8.26 11.97
N VAL A 108 -16.98 7.79 13.19
CA VAL A 108 -16.46 8.42 14.41
C VAL A 108 -15.08 7.86 14.76
N ALA A 109 -14.15 8.73 15.17
CA ALA A 109 -12.87 8.25 15.68
C ALA A 109 -13.07 7.32 16.89
N GLY A 110 -12.37 6.19 16.90
CA GLY A 110 -12.52 5.12 17.88
C GLY A 110 -13.47 4.01 17.46
N GLU A 111 -14.25 4.19 16.40
CA GLU A 111 -15.13 3.14 15.85
C GLU A 111 -14.33 2.05 15.11
N PRO A 112 -14.85 0.81 15.07
CA PRO A 112 -14.30 -0.28 14.26
C PRO A 112 -14.13 0.11 12.79
N VAL A 113 -13.03 -0.32 12.17
CA VAL A 113 -12.90 -0.36 10.71
C VAL A 113 -13.56 -1.62 10.18
N TYR A 114 -14.40 -1.49 9.16
CA TYR A 114 -15.03 -2.61 8.48
C TYR A 114 -14.38 -2.86 7.11
N GLU A 115 -14.39 -4.11 6.66
CA GLU A 115 -13.84 -4.49 5.34
C GLU A 115 -14.54 -3.75 4.18
N SER A 116 -15.85 -3.50 4.31
CA SER A 116 -16.63 -2.70 3.35
C SER A 116 -16.13 -1.26 3.18
N ASP A 117 -15.35 -0.78 4.15
CA ASP A 117 -14.82 0.58 4.17
C ASP A 117 -13.40 0.67 3.62
N LEU A 118 -12.82 -0.46 3.21
CA LEU A 118 -11.47 -0.51 2.67
C LEU A 118 -11.52 -0.58 1.15
N TYR A 119 -10.97 0.46 0.52
CA TYR A 119 -10.84 0.47 -0.93
C TYR A 119 -9.69 -0.45 -1.38
N ASP A 120 -9.94 -1.30 -2.37
CA ASP A 120 -8.91 -2.12 -3.01
C ASP A 120 -8.15 -1.33 -4.09
N MET A 121 -6.94 -0.91 -3.73
CA MET A 121 -6.03 -0.14 -4.57
C MET A 121 -5.18 -1.02 -5.49
N THR A 122 -5.33 -2.36 -5.49
CA THR A 122 -4.47 -3.29 -6.26
C THR A 122 -4.28 -2.85 -7.70
N ASN A 123 -5.36 -2.75 -8.47
CA ASN A 123 -5.27 -2.44 -9.89
C ASN A 123 -4.74 -1.03 -10.11
N PHE A 124 -5.16 -0.07 -9.29
CA PHE A 124 -4.78 1.33 -9.44
C PHE A 124 -3.31 1.55 -9.11
N PHE A 125 -2.84 1.04 -7.98
CA PHE A 125 -1.45 1.21 -7.57
C PHE A 125 -0.48 0.42 -8.45
N ASP A 126 -0.85 -0.81 -8.86
CA ASP A 126 -0.03 -1.58 -9.80
C ASP A 126 0.12 -0.84 -11.16
N GLN A 127 -0.94 -0.18 -11.63
CA GLN A 127 -0.85 0.68 -12.82
C GLN A 127 0.09 1.87 -12.61
N VAL A 128 0.04 2.53 -11.45
CA VAL A 128 0.96 3.63 -11.10
C VAL A 128 2.41 3.14 -11.15
N LEU A 129 2.71 2.01 -10.50
CA LEU A 129 4.05 1.44 -10.49
C LEU A 129 4.56 1.17 -11.91
N VAL A 130 3.76 0.46 -12.72
CA VAL A 130 4.14 0.06 -14.08
C VAL A 130 4.27 1.25 -15.02
N LYS A 131 3.36 2.23 -14.94
CA LYS A 131 3.34 3.43 -15.82
C LYS A 131 4.65 4.22 -15.72
N TYR A 132 5.25 4.30 -14.54
CA TYR A 132 6.40 5.18 -14.29
C TYR A 132 7.75 4.45 -14.18
N LYS A 133 7.78 3.11 -14.19
CA LYS A 133 9.04 2.33 -14.04
C LYS A 133 10.14 2.72 -15.05
N ASN A 134 9.77 3.09 -16.28
CA ASN A 134 10.73 3.46 -17.33
C ASN A 134 11.42 4.82 -17.07
N LYS A 135 10.92 5.65 -16.16
CA LYS A 135 11.63 6.87 -15.73
C LYS A 135 12.82 6.56 -14.83
N PHE A 136 12.79 5.40 -14.19
CA PHE A 136 13.81 4.96 -13.24
C PHE A 136 14.75 3.97 -13.88
N GLN A 137 15.27 4.25 -15.09
CA GLN A 137 16.35 3.43 -15.64
C GLN A 137 17.72 3.92 -15.14
N PRO A 138 18.69 3.01 -14.96
CA PRO A 138 20.07 3.40 -14.66
C PRO A 138 20.65 4.23 -15.81
N MET A 139 21.44 5.25 -15.48
CA MET A 139 22.21 5.97 -16.49
C MET A 139 23.32 5.05 -17.02
N PRO A 140 23.49 4.92 -18.34
CA PRO A 140 24.53 4.08 -18.92
C PRO A 140 25.92 4.45 -18.37
N GLY A 141 26.64 3.44 -17.89
CA GLY A 141 28.01 3.61 -17.38
C GLY A 141 28.12 4.20 -15.97
N MET A 142 27.01 4.51 -15.28
CA MET A 142 27.08 4.93 -13.88
C MET A 142 26.99 3.75 -12.91
N PRO A 143 27.84 3.68 -11.88
CA PRO A 143 27.71 2.68 -10.82
C PRO A 143 26.53 3.00 -9.90
N GLU A 144 25.93 1.97 -9.30
CA GLU A 144 24.74 2.13 -8.43
C GLU A 144 24.97 3.03 -7.21
N ASN A 145 26.22 3.10 -6.73
CA ASN A 145 26.63 3.94 -5.61
C ASN A 145 27.08 5.35 -6.05
N SER A 146 26.87 5.72 -7.32
CA SER A 146 27.09 7.09 -7.79
C SER A 146 26.23 8.05 -6.98
N TRP A 147 26.84 9.15 -6.53
CA TRP A 147 26.12 10.20 -5.83
C TRP A 147 25.06 10.84 -6.73
N ILE A 148 25.31 10.92 -8.04
CA ILE A 148 24.39 11.51 -9.03
C ILE A 148 23.13 10.66 -9.13
N GLU A 149 23.28 9.34 -9.25
CA GLU A 149 22.16 8.40 -9.33
C GLU A 149 21.31 8.43 -8.07
N GLN A 150 21.95 8.34 -6.90
CA GLN A 150 21.25 8.32 -5.62
C GLN A 150 20.58 9.65 -5.31
N PHE A 151 21.25 10.77 -5.56
CA PHE A 151 20.69 12.09 -5.34
C PHE A 151 19.54 12.39 -6.29
N GLY A 152 19.68 12.04 -7.58
CA GLY A 152 18.61 12.19 -8.56
C GLY A 152 17.38 11.37 -8.18
N PHE A 153 17.56 10.10 -7.81
CA PHE A 153 16.47 9.25 -7.35
C PHE A 153 15.82 9.80 -6.08
N ALA A 154 16.60 10.17 -5.06
CA ALA A 154 16.09 10.75 -3.82
C ALA A 154 15.24 12.01 -4.10
N LYS A 155 15.76 12.95 -4.89
CA LYS A 155 15.04 14.16 -5.29
C LYS A 155 13.71 13.87 -6.00
N ASP A 156 13.62 12.77 -6.74
CA ASP A 156 12.39 12.39 -7.41
C ASP A 156 11.36 11.79 -6.45
N VAL A 157 11.79 10.96 -5.49
CA VAL A 157 10.89 10.12 -4.67
C VAL A 157 10.74 10.56 -3.21
N THR A 158 11.48 11.58 -2.76
CA THR A 158 11.40 12.12 -1.40
C THR A 158 11.13 13.62 -1.39
N ASP A 159 10.73 14.12 -0.22
CA ASP A 159 10.64 15.54 0.12
C ASP A 159 9.90 16.40 -0.91
N ASP A 160 8.66 15.98 -1.23
CA ASP A 160 7.79 16.65 -2.20
C ASP A 160 8.27 16.57 -3.66
N GLY A 161 9.22 15.67 -3.94
CA GLY A 161 9.65 15.31 -5.28
C GLY A 161 8.49 14.80 -6.16
N PRO A 162 8.60 14.85 -7.50
CA PRO A 162 7.50 14.52 -8.42
C PRO A 162 6.92 13.11 -8.27
N PHE A 163 7.66 12.18 -7.67
CA PHE A 163 7.28 10.79 -7.39
C PHE A 163 7.17 10.48 -5.89
N ASP A 164 7.24 11.49 -5.03
CA ASP A 164 6.96 11.34 -3.61
C ASP A 164 5.46 11.06 -3.39
N LEU A 165 5.08 9.79 -3.47
CA LEU A 165 3.68 9.37 -3.38
C LEU A 165 3.06 9.70 -2.02
N LYS A 166 3.83 9.93 -0.97
CA LYS A 166 3.33 10.36 0.35
C LYS A 166 3.27 11.88 0.51
N SER A 167 3.63 12.66 -0.52
CA SER A 167 3.55 14.12 -0.48
C SER A 167 2.19 14.65 -0.95
N ARG A 168 1.72 15.69 -0.25
CA ARG A 168 0.55 16.51 -0.60
C ARG A 168 0.91 17.79 -1.35
N LYS A 169 2.19 18.14 -1.40
CA LYS A 169 2.66 19.45 -1.87
C LYS A 169 3.26 19.39 -3.28
N ARG A 170 3.20 18.22 -3.91
CA ARG A 170 3.63 18.04 -5.31
C ARG A 170 2.80 18.92 -6.25
N ASN A 171 3.44 19.38 -7.31
CA ASN A 171 2.80 20.18 -8.36
C ASN A 171 2.10 19.31 -9.43
N ASN A 172 2.38 18.00 -9.48
CA ASN A 172 1.88 17.08 -10.51
C ASN A 172 0.75 16.14 -10.02
N LEU A 173 -0.02 16.56 -9.00
CA LEU A 173 -1.09 15.75 -8.40
C LEU A 173 -2.19 15.31 -9.39
N LYS A 174 -2.34 16.03 -10.52
CA LYS A 174 -3.27 15.66 -11.60
C LYS A 174 -2.80 14.46 -12.42
N GLU A 175 -1.50 14.20 -12.47
CA GLU A 175 -0.89 13.15 -13.31
C GLU A 175 -0.44 11.93 -12.51
N LEU A 176 0.03 12.17 -11.29
CA LEU A 176 0.46 11.14 -10.36
C LEU A 176 -0.29 11.29 -9.04
N PRO A 177 -1.16 10.33 -8.68
CA PRO A 177 -1.95 10.39 -7.46
C PRO A 177 -1.06 10.51 -6.23
N SER A 178 -1.53 11.24 -5.22
CA SER A 178 -0.96 11.22 -3.89
C SER A 178 -1.66 10.16 -3.05
N PHE A 179 -0.84 9.40 -2.34
CA PHE A 179 -1.20 8.44 -1.31
C PHE A 179 -0.84 8.99 0.07
N ALA A 180 -0.71 10.30 0.22
CA ALA A 180 -0.55 10.91 1.52
C ALA A 180 -1.82 10.73 2.36
N ALA A 181 -1.69 10.13 3.54
CA ALA A 181 -2.77 10.19 4.52
C ALA A 181 -2.90 11.64 5.04
N VAL A 182 -4.11 12.19 4.99
CA VAL A 182 -4.42 13.53 5.53
C VAL A 182 -5.08 13.42 6.88
N GLU A 183 -6.13 12.60 6.95
CA GLU A 183 -6.94 12.34 8.12
C GLU A 183 -7.45 10.91 8.02
N ILE A 184 -7.80 10.37 9.19
CA ILE A 184 -8.27 9.03 9.53
C ILE A 184 -8.93 8.22 8.39
N GLY A 185 -8.69 6.91 8.38
CA GLY A 185 -9.03 6.02 7.25
C GLY A 185 -7.79 5.63 6.44
N GLU A 186 -6.62 5.69 7.08
CA GLU A 186 -5.29 5.49 6.49
C GLU A 186 -5.05 4.10 5.90
N TRP A 187 -6.06 3.24 5.84
CA TRP A 187 -5.95 1.85 5.43
C TRP A 187 -6.72 1.59 4.14
N THR A 188 -6.14 0.73 3.33
CA THR A 188 -6.69 0.24 2.06
C THR A 188 -6.36 -1.24 1.94
N LEU A 189 -6.92 -1.88 0.92
CA LEU A 189 -6.47 -3.20 0.49
C LEU A 189 -5.51 -3.05 -0.68
N TRP A 190 -4.42 -3.80 -0.64
CA TRP A 190 -3.54 -4.00 -1.79
C TRP A 190 -3.14 -5.47 -1.82
N ARG A 191 -3.56 -6.16 -2.89
CA ARG A 191 -3.41 -7.61 -3.10
C ARG A 191 -3.93 -8.43 -1.92
N GLY A 192 -5.09 -8.04 -1.38
CA GLY A 192 -5.71 -8.68 -0.21
C GLY A 192 -5.00 -8.44 1.12
N ARG A 193 -3.97 -7.58 1.14
CA ARG A 193 -3.27 -7.15 2.36
C ARG A 193 -3.79 -5.80 2.82
N LEU A 194 -4.00 -5.66 4.12
CA LEU A 194 -4.25 -4.37 4.75
C LEU A 194 -2.98 -3.50 4.64
N THR A 195 -3.10 -2.34 3.99
CA THR A 195 -1.97 -1.49 3.60
C THR A 195 -2.24 -0.04 4.00
N ARG A 196 -1.27 0.62 4.65
CA ARG A 196 -1.43 2.04 4.97
C ARG A 196 -1.18 2.90 3.74
N TYR A 197 -1.82 4.05 3.67
CA TYR A 197 -1.63 5.00 2.58
C TYR A 197 -0.15 5.44 2.43
N ASP A 198 0.54 5.67 3.55
CA ASP A 198 1.97 6.01 3.52
C ASP A 198 2.89 4.84 3.12
N ASP A 199 2.43 3.58 3.24
CA ASP A 199 3.18 2.41 2.78
C ASP A 199 3.37 2.40 1.25
N TYR A 200 2.43 2.97 0.49
CA TYR A 200 2.54 3.03 -0.98
C TYR A 200 3.78 3.79 -1.45
N GLY A 201 4.17 4.86 -0.74
CA GLY A 201 5.43 5.56 -1.00
C GLY A 201 6.63 4.65 -0.83
N ASN A 202 6.69 3.90 0.27
CA ASN A 202 7.79 2.98 0.57
C ASN A 202 7.83 1.77 -0.39
N ILE A 203 6.66 1.24 -0.77
CA ILE A 203 6.56 0.17 -1.79
C ILE A 203 7.06 0.69 -3.14
N SER A 204 6.64 1.88 -3.56
CA SER A 204 7.11 2.48 -4.82
C SER A 204 8.60 2.78 -4.82
N TYR A 205 9.15 3.23 -3.69
CA TYR A 205 10.58 3.42 -3.48
C TYR A 205 11.36 2.12 -3.71
N GLY A 206 10.92 1.01 -3.10
CA GLY A 206 11.52 -0.31 -3.31
C GLY A 206 11.43 -0.79 -4.77
N TYR A 207 10.26 -0.65 -5.39
CA TYR A 207 10.02 -1.12 -6.76
C TYR A 207 10.80 -0.30 -7.80
N TRP A 208 10.67 1.03 -7.79
CA TRP A 208 11.37 1.91 -8.72
C TRP A 208 12.87 1.97 -8.46
N GLY A 209 13.31 1.88 -7.20
CA GLY A 209 14.73 1.80 -6.86
C GLY A 209 15.42 0.58 -7.46
N ARG A 210 14.73 -0.57 -7.53
CA ARG A 210 15.25 -1.75 -8.25
C ARG A 210 15.32 -1.54 -9.75
N PHE A 211 14.34 -0.87 -10.36
CA PHE A 211 14.43 -0.47 -11.77
C PHE A 211 15.61 0.46 -12.03
N LYS A 212 15.92 1.35 -11.07
CA LYS A 212 17.06 2.27 -11.11
C LYS A 212 18.42 1.57 -11.01
N GLY A 213 18.41 0.28 -10.68
CA GLY A 213 19.61 -0.55 -10.57
C GLY A 213 20.10 -0.74 -9.14
N PHE A 214 19.51 -0.07 -8.14
CA PHE A 214 20.00 -0.11 -6.76
C PHE A 214 19.76 -1.45 -6.09
N SER A 215 20.79 -2.03 -5.50
CA SER A 215 20.69 -3.25 -4.70
C SER A 215 19.71 -3.12 -3.52
N PRO A 216 19.05 -4.23 -3.09
CA PRO A 216 18.21 -4.24 -1.89
C PRO A 216 18.90 -3.68 -0.65
N ALA A 217 20.19 -3.99 -0.47
CA ALA A 217 20.99 -3.52 0.65
C ALA A 217 21.15 -1.99 0.63
N LEU A 218 21.39 -1.40 -0.54
CA LEU A 218 21.49 0.05 -0.70
C LEU A 218 20.17 0.75 -0.37
N LEU A 219 19.05 0.24 -0.90
CA LEU A 219 17.72 0.82 -0.67
C LEU A 219 17.35 0.86 0.81
N LEU A 220 17.58 -0.24 1.53
CA LEU A 220 17.29 -0.34 2.96
C LEU A 220 18.22 0.56 3.79
N LYS A 221 19.53 0.56 3.47
CA LYS A 221 20.51 1.43 4.13
C LYS A 221 20.14 2.91 3.98
N ARG A 222 19.73 3.34 2.80
CA ARG A 222 19.33 4.74 2.55
C ARG A 222 18.04 5.13 3.26
N SER A 223 17.09 4.20 3.42
CA SER A 223 15.91 4.43 4.25
C SER A 223 16.30 4.74 5.70
N ASP A 224 17.21 3.94 6.25
CA ASP A 224 17.72 4.11 7.62
C ASP A 224 18.44 5.46 7.80
N GLU A 225 19.35 5.80 6.88
CA GLU A 225 20.10 7.07 6.94
C GLU A 225 19.19 8.30 6.81
N ASN A 226 18.14 8.23 5.97
CA ASN A 226 17.17 9.31 5.84
C ASN A 226 16.38 9.52 7.14
N GLN A 227 16.01 8.43 7.83
CA GLN A 227 15.30 8.53 9.10
C GLN A 227 16.20 9.07 10.23
N ASP A 228 17.47 8.67 10.26
CA ASP A 228 18.48 9.21 11.20
C ASP A 228 18.64 10.72 11.04
N THR A 229 18.71 11.17 9.78
CA THR A 229 18.83 12.60 9.45
C THR A 229 17.61 13.39 9.94
N LYS A 230 16.40 12.83 9.81
CA LYS A 230 15.14 13.47 10.25
C LYS A 230 14.97 13.49 11.77
N ASN A 231 15.50 12.49 12.48
CA ASN A 231 15.38 12.40 13.94
C ASN A 231 16.48 13.14 14.70
N GLY A 232 17.49 13.69 14.01
CA GLY A 232 18.60 14.41 14.64
C GLY A 232 19.46 13.54 15.58
N LYS A 233 19.29 12.21 15.52
CA LYS A 233 20.02 11.20 16.31
C LYS A 233 20.33 10.02 15.38
N THR A 234 21.60 9.59 15.38
CA THR A 234 22.01 8.33 14.74
C THR A 234 21.31 7.19 15.46
N THR A 235 20.28 6.59 14.86
CA THR A 235 19.80 5.31 15.35
C THR A 235 20.92 4.33 15.05
N GLN A 236 21.47 3.65 16.06
CA GLN A 236 22.62 2.75 15.90
C GLN A 236 22.22 1.47 15.15
N GLY A 237 21.77 1.60 13.90
CA GLY A 237 21.24 0.51 13.08
C GLY A 237 19.83 0.03 13.44
N THR A 238 19.14 0.70 14.39
CA THR A 238 17.72 0.40 14.66
C THR A 238 16.81 0.94 13.56
N GLY A 239 17.24 1.98 12.84
CA GLY A 239 16.73 2.35 11.52
C GLY A 239 15.27 2.76 11.48
N ASP A 240 14.77 2.90 10.25
CA ASP A 240 13.37 3.19 9.92
C ASP A 240 12.41 2.20 10.60
N GLU A 241 11.14 2.58 10.80
CA GLU A 241 10.16 1.69 11.43
C GLU A 241 10.18 0.31 10.73
N PRO A 242 10.18 -0.83 11.45
CA PRO A 242 10.21 -2.16 10.81
C PRO A 242 9.16 -2.34 9.70
N ARG A 243 8.03 -1.65 9.84
CA ARG A 243 6.98 -1.53 8.82
C ARG A 243 7.48 -0.91 7.51
N VAL A 244 8.21 0.21 7.55
CA VAL A 244 8.74 0.89 6.37
C VAL A 244 9.69 -0.03 5.60
N LYS A 245 10.60 -0.72 6.31
CA LYS A 245 11.49 -1.73 5.72
C LYS A 245 10.71 -2.84 5.02
N GLN A 246 9.64 -3.35 5.64
CA GLN A 246 8.78 -4.35 5.03
C GLN A 246 8.12 -3.82 3.75
N SER A 247 7.58 -2.61 3.77
CA SER A 247 6.97 -1.97 2.59
C SER A 247 7.98 -1.81 1.44
N ILE A 248 9.23 -1.44 1.73
CA ILE A 248 10.32 -1.41 0.72
C ILE A 248 10.60 -2.82 0.18
N ILE A 249 10.72 -3.82 1.05
CA ILE A 249 10.93 -5.23 0.66
C ILE A 249 9.80 -5.74 -0.23
N MET A 250 8.55 -5.33 0.03
CA MET A 250 7.42 -5.67 -0.84
C MET A 250 7.63 -5.12 -2.26
N GLY A 251 8.03 -3.85 -2.39
CA GLY A 251 8.37 -3.25 -3.69
C GLY A 251 9.49 -3.98 -4.42
N ILE A 252 10.54 -4.37 -3.70
CA ILE A 252 11.65 -5.16 -4.24
C ILE A 252 11.16 -6.53 -4.76
N ASN A 253 10.28 -7.19 -4.00
CA ASN A 253 9.72 -8.48 -4.37
C ASN A 253 8.84 -8.38 -5.63
N LEU A 254 8.07 -7.30 -5.79
CA LEU A 254 7.30 -7.05 -7.01
C LEU A 254 8.21 -6.96 -8.24
N TYR A 255 9.31 -6.20 -8.15
CA TYR A 255 10.29 -6.10 -9.22
C TYR A 255 10.86 -7.47 -9.59
N ASN A 256 11.25 -8.26 -8.58
CA ASN A 256 11.80 -9.60 -8.79
C ASN A 256 10.79 -10.56 -9.44
N GLN A 257 9.50 -10.45 -9.11
CA GLN A 257 8.44 -11.23 -9.75
C GLN A 257 8.25 -10.84 -11.21
N GLU A 258 8.33 -9.55 -11.54
CA GLU A 258 8.20 -9.07 -12.91
C GLU A 258 9.37 -9.50 -13.80
N LYS A 259 10.60 -9.48 -13.28
CA LYS A 259 11.80 -9.93 -14.03
C LYS A 259 11.84 -11.43 -14.31
N LYS A 260 10.98 -12.22 -13.65
CA LYS A 260 10.86 -13.67 -13.88
C LYS A 260 9.82 -14.02 -14.95
N LYS A 261 9.01 -13.05 -15.40
CA LYS A 261 8.04 -13.22 -16.49
C LYS A 261 8.72 -12.95 -17.83
#